data_AF-A0A8S0ZMS8-F1
#
_entry.id   AF-A0A8S0ZMS8-F1
#
_cell.length_a   1.000
_cell.length_b   1.000
_cell.length_c   1.000
_cell.angle_alpha   90.00
_cell.angle_beta   90.00
_cell.angle_gamma   90.00
#
_symmetry.space_group_name_H-M   'P 1'
#
loop_
_entity.id
_entity.type
_entity.pdbx_description
1 polymer ?
#
loop_
_entity_poly.entity_id
_entity_poly.type
_entity_poly.pdbx_seq_one_letter_code
_entity_poly.pdbx_strand_id
1 'polypeptide(L)'
;MSATTAEETSTTPKEMTFAEKQAERMKRLRSLHSARNEARTHNHQEVVAEEARNKLPPNYDAKRRQAEWLLDDQAKREEAEKSGKNYDRVKLLNISATEAERLERKKKKRNPDEGFSTYDQATIRQYNRLVKNMPAPDMEQYDKQKQKYGDAFYGGPNVIIHGMHEDRKQAIDRMVDDLEGQIAKRAKYSRRRIHNDDADIDYINERNAKFNKKLERFYGQHTAEIKQNLERGTAI
;
A
#
# COMPACT_ATOMS: atom_id res chain seq x y z
N MET A 1 -53.62 12.25 -28.03
CA MET A 1 -54.26 11.56 -29.15
C MET A 1 -53.18 10.87 -29.96
N SER A 2 -53.24 9.54 -30.03
CA SER A 2 -52.73 8.67 -31.10
C SER A 2 -52.77 7.26 -30.54
N ALA A 3 -53.95 6.65 -30.69
CA ALA A 3 -54.19 5.25 -30.41
C ALA A 3 -53.43 4.43 -31.47
N THR A 4 -52.37 3.74 -31.06
CA THR A 4 -51.79 2.67 -31.87
C THR A 4 -52.63 1.42 -31.66
N THR A 5 -53.54 1.24 -32.60
CA THR A 5 -54.43 0.11 -32.80
C THR A 5 -53.65 -1.20 -32.68
N ALA A 6 -53.89 -1.95 -31.60
CA ALA A 6 -53.52 -3.35 -31.55
C ALA A 6 -54.39 -4.09 -32.57
N GLU A 7 -53.84 -4.34 -33.76
CA GLU A 7 -54.41 -5.27 -34.71
C GLU A 7 -54.30 -6.69 -34.12
N GLU A 8 -55.30 -7.07 -33.34
CA GLU A 8 -55.66 -8.46 -33.09
C GLU A 8 -56.01 -9.08 -34.45
N THR A 9 -55.00 -9.60 -35.13
CA THR A 9 -55.19 -10.48 -36.28
C THR A 9 -55.76 -11.80 -35.77
N SER A 10 -57.09 -11.83 -35.62
CA SER A 10 -57.89 -13.04 -35.53
C SER A 10 -57.61 -13.89 -36.78
N THR A 11 -56.62 -14.75 -36.66
CA THR A 11 -56.20 -15.65 -37.74
C THR A 11 -57.24 -16.76 -37.82
N THR A 12 -58.24 -16.58 -38.67
CA THR A 12 -59.07 -17.71 -39.13
C THR A 12 -58.13 -18.73 -39.77
N PRO A 13 -58.20 -20.02 -39.39
CA PRO A 13 -57.22 -21.00 -39.85
C PRO A 13 -57.42 -21.23 -41.33
N LYS A 14 -56.54 -20.65 -42.17
CA LYS A 14 -56.42 -21.04 -43.57
C LYS A 14 -56.08 -22.53 -43.59
N GLU A 15 -56.93 -23.35 -44.22
CA GLU A 15 -56.70 -24.80 -44.33
C GLU A 15 -55.49 -25.06 -45.23
N MET A 16 -54.30 -24.95 -44.65
CA MET A 16 -53.07 -25.28 -45.34
C MET A 16 -53.07 -26.76 -45.69
N THR A 17 -52.58 -27.06 -46.89
CA THR A 17 -52.43 -28.44 -47.35
C THR A 17 -51.49 -29.18 -46.40
N PHE A 18 -51.63 -30.50 -46.30
CA PHE A 18 -50.79 -31.32 -45.41
C PHE A 18 -49.28 -31.10 -45.67
N ALA A 19 -48.89 -30.89 -46.93
CA ALA A 19 -47.51 -30.60 -47.33
C ALA A 19 -47.01 -29.24 -46.81
N GLU A 20 -47.82 -28.19 -46.86
CA GLU A 20 -47.47 -26.85 -46.34
C GLU A 20 -47.39 -26.85 -44.81
N LYS A 21 -48.32 -27.55 -44.13
CA LYS A 21 -48.26 -27.76 -42.67
C LYS A 21 -46.98 -28.51 -42.27
N GLN A 22 -46.57 -29.50 -43.05
CA GLN A 22 -45.33 -30.23 -42.83
C GLN A 22 -44.09 -29.36 -43.09
N ALA A 23 -44.11 -28.53 -44.13
CA ALA A 23 -43.01 -27.60 -44.43
C ALA A 23 -42.83 -26.54 -43.34
N GLU A 24 -43.92 -25.95 -42.82
CA GLU A 24 -43.87 -25.02 -41.68
C GLU A 24 -43.40 -25.71 -40.40
N ARG A 25 -43.86 -26.93 -40.14
CA ARG A 25 -43.39 -27.74 -39.00
C ARG A 25 -41.88 -27.99 -39.09
N MET A 26 -41.36 -28.30 -40.28
CA MET A 26 -39.92 -28.48 -40.51
C MET A 26 -39.14 -27.17 -40.42
N LYS A 27 -39.69 -26.04 -40.87
CA LYS A 27 -39.09 -24.71 -40.72
C LYS A 27 -39.00 -24.31 -39.24
N ARG A 28 -40.07 -24.54 -38.47
CA ARG A 28 -40.10 -24.33 -37.02
C ARG A 28 -39.13 -25.27 -36.29
N LEU A 29 -39.00 -26.51 -36.74
CA LEU A 29 -37.99 -27.44 -36.17
C LEU A 29 -36.56 -26.94 -36.42
N ARG A 30 -36.26 -26.43 -37.63
CA ARG A 30 -34.96 -25.84 -37.94
C ARG A 30 -34.68 -24.58 -37.12
N SER A 31 -35.65 -23.68 -36.94
CA SER A 31 -35.46 -22.50 -36.10
C SER A 31 -35.25 -22.88 -34.63
N LEU A 32 -35.97 -23.88 -34.11
CA LEU A 32 -35.73 -24.42 -32.77
C LEU A 32 -34.34 -25.05 -32.63
N HIS A 33 -33.85 -25.74 -33.66
CA HIS A 33 -32.47 -26.26 -33.67
C HIS A 33 -31.42 -25.14 -33.69
N SER A 34 -31.62 -24.06 -34.47
CA SER A 34 -30.74 -22.88 -34.46
C SER A 34 -30.73 -22.21 -33.10
N ALA A 35 -31.91 -21.90 -32.55
CA ALA A 35 -32.05 -21.28 -31.24
C ALA A 35 -31.43 -22.16 -30.13
N ARG A 36 -31.57 -23.49 -30.22
CA ARG A 36 -30.92 -24.42 -29.29
C ARG A 36 -29.40 -24.38 -29.42
N ASN A 37 -28.88 -24.30 -30.63
CA ASN A 37 -27.43 -24.23 -30.87
C ASN A 37 -26.86 -22.89 -30.41
N GLU A 38 -27.54 -21.78 -30.68
CA GLU A 38 -27.22 -20.43 -30.19
C GLU A 38 -27.22 -20.38 -28.65
N ALA A 39 -28.26 -20.95 -28.02
CA ALA A 39 -28.31 -21.05 -26.56
C ALA A 39 -27.14 -21.88 -26.00
N ARG A 40 -26.75 -22.98 -26.66
CA ARG A 40 -25.57 -23.76 -26.25
C ARG A 40 -24.28 -22.96 -26.39
N THR A 41 -24.10 -22.20 -27.46
CA THR A 41 -22.90 -21.39 -27.65
C THR A 41 -22.82 -20.25 -26.65
N HIS A 42 -23.93 -19.55 -26.38
CA HIS A 42 -23.97 -18.48 -25.38
C HIS A 42 -23.72 -19.02 -23.98
N ASN A 43 -24.35 -20.14 -23.60
CA ASN A 43 -24.09 -20.78 -22.31
C ASN A 43 -22.63 -21.19 -22.15
N HIS A 44 -22.02 -21.74 -23.20
CA HIS A 44 -20.60 -22.10 -23.17
C HIS A 44 -19.69 -20.86 -23.03
N GLN A 45 -19.98 -19.79 -23.77
CA GLN A 45 -19.25 -18.52 -23.68
C GLN A 45 -19.34 -17.91 -22.27
N GLU A 46 -20.53 -17.90 -21.66
CA GLU A 46 -20.71 -17.38 -20.31
C GLU A 46 -19.99 -18.23 -19.26
N VAL A 47 -20.04 -19.57 -19.36
CA VAL A 47 -19.29 -20.47 -18.46
C VAL A 47 -17.79 -20.22 -18.57
N VAL A 48 -17.27 -20.07 -19.79
CA VAL A 48 -15.83 -19.76 -20.01
C VAL A 48 -15.48 -18.37 -19.49
N ALA A 49 -16.35 -17.37 -19.66
CA ALA A 49 -16.13 -16.02 -19.15
C ALA A 49 -16.17 -15.98 -17.61
N GLU A 50 -17.07 -16.74 -16.97
CA GLU A 50 -17.11 -16.91 -15.53
C GLU A 50 -15.87 -17.63 -14.99
N GLU A 51 -15.45 -18.71 -15.62
CA GLU A 51 -14.21 -19.41 -15.27
C GLU A 51 -13.00 -18.48 -15.42
N ALA A 52 -12.95 -17.68 -16.49
CA ALA A 52 -11.92 -16.67 -16.68
C ALA A 52 -11.95 -15.60 -15.58
N ARG A 53 -13.12 -15.08 -15.20
CA ARG A 53 -13.28 -14.13 -14.08
C ARG A 53 -12.83 -14.74 -12.76
N ASN A 54 -13.18 -15.99 -12.49
CA ASN A 54 -12.82 -16.70 -11.26
C ASN A 54 -11.32 -17.05 -11.20
N LYS A 55 -10.69 -17.29 -12.36
CA LYS A 55 -9.25 -17.57 -12.47
C LYS A 55 -8.39 -16.31 -12.31
N LEU A 56 -8.97 -15.13 -12.49
CA LEU A 56 -8.23 -13.88 -12.31
C LEU A 56 -7.93 -13.64 -10.82
N PRO A 57 -6.71 -13.18 -10.49
CA PRO A 57 -6.40 -12.77 -9.13
C PRO A 57 -7.33 -11.62 -8.68
N PRO A 58 -7.73 -11.55 -7.40
CA PRO A 58 -8.57 -10.46 -6.87
C PRO A 58 -8.04 -9.04 -7.14
N ASN A 59 -6.73 -8.90 -7.39
CA ASN A 59 -6.06 -7.63 -7.65
C ASN A 59 -5.94 -7.27 -9.14
N TYR A 60 -6.50 -8.09 -10.05
CA TYR A 60 -6.31 -7.93 -11.50
C TYR A 60 -6.82 -6.58 -12.02
N ASP A 61 -8.04 -6.17 -11.65
CA ASP A 61 -8.61 -4.90 -12.09
C ASP A 61 -7.82 -3.69 -11.57
N ALA A 62 -7.29 -3.78 -10.36
CA ALA A 62 -6.42 -2.73 -9.81
C ALA A 62 -5.11 -2.64 -10.60
N LYS A 63 -4.52 -3.79 -10.96
CA LYS A 63 -3.30 -3.87 -11.80
C LYS A 63 -3.56 -3.35 -13.21
N ARG A 64 -4.71 -3.67 -13.81
CA ARG A 64 -5.13 -3.16 -15.12
C ARG A 64 -5.31 -1.65 -15.09
N ARG A 65 -6.06 -1.12 -14.13
CA ARG A 65 -6.21 0.33 -13.94
C ARG A 65 -4.88 1.05 -13.73
N GLN A 66 -3.94 0.44 -13.00
CA GLN A 66 -2.60 1.00 -12.84
C GLN A 66 -1.83 1.00 -14.16
N ALA A 67 -1.91 -0.06 -14.96
CA ALA A 67 -1.27 -0.13 -16.27
C ALA A 67 -1.87 0.89 -17.25
N GLU A 68 -3.19 1.00 -17.31
CA GLU A 68 -3.90 2.02 -18.11
C GLU A 68 -3.48 3.44 -17.70
N TRP A 69 -3.43 3.72 -16.39
CA TRP A 69 -2.97 5.01 -15.87
C TRP A 69 -1.52 5.32 -16.24
N LEU A 70 -0.62 4.32 -16.20
CA LEU A 70 0.78 4.50 -16.59
C LEU A 70 0.93 4.81 -18.08
N LEU A 71 0.18 4.10 -18.94
CA LEU A 71 0.18 4.34 -20.38
C LEU A 71 -0.38 5.73 -20.72
N ASP A 72 -1.47 6.12 -20.07
CA ASP A 72 -2.06 7.45 -20.22
C ASP A 72 -1.13 8.58 -19.72
N ASP A 73 -0.45 8.40 -18.57
CA ASP A 73 0.55 9.37 -18.07
C ASP A 73 1.75 9.47 -19.02
N GLN A 74 2.20 8.35 -19.61
CA GLN A 74 3.27 8.34 -20.63
C GLN A 74 2.84 9.05 -21.91
N ALA A 75 1.66 8.73 -22.45
CA ALA A 75 1.14 9.38 -23.66
C ALA A 75 1.03 10.91 -23.47
N LYS A 76 0.54 11.35 -22.31
CA LYS A 76 0.44 12.79 -21.99
C LYS A 76 1.81 13.45 -21.80
N ARG A 77 2.83 12.75 -21.28
CA ARG A 77 4.22 13.25 -21.22
C ARG A 77 4.78 13.45 -22.62
N GLU A 78 4.62 12.47 -23.50
CA GLU A 78 5.08 12.55 -24.89
C GLU A 78 4.38 13.67 -25.68
N GLU A 79 3.07 13.85 -25.48
CA GLU A 79 2.31 14.95 -26.10
C GLU A 79 2.78 16.32 -25.59
N ALA A 80 3.05 16.44 -24.29
CA ALA A 80 3.58 17.65 -23.69
C ALA A 80 5.00 17.96 -24.22
N GLU A 81 5.85 16.95 -24.36
CA GLU A 81 7.20 17.07 -24.92
C GLU A 81 7.17 17.49 -26.40
N LYS A 82 6.32 16.87 -27.22
CA LYS A 82 6.07 17.28 -28.62
C LYS A 82 5.58 18.73 -28.73
N SER A 83 4.79 19.17 -27.75
CA SER A 83 4.30 20.55 -27.67
C SER A 83 5.31 21.53 -27.03
N GLY A 84 6.50 21.06 -26.64
CA GLY A 84 7.54 21.87 -25.98
C GLY A 84 7.18 22.34 -24.57
N LYS A 85 6.20 21.70 -23.90
CA LYS A 85 5.72 22.06 -22.56
C LYS A 85 6.26 21.08 -21.52
N ASN A 86 6.57 21.58 -20.32
CA ASN A 86 6.89 20.72 -19.19
C ASN A 86 5.62 20.07 -18.63
N TYR A 87 5.52 18.74 -18.73
CA TYR A 87 4.37 17.95 -18.29
C TYR A 87 3.98 18.18 -16.82
N ASP A 88 4.96 18.21 -15.92
CA ASP A 88 4.70 18.37 -14.48
C ASP A 88 4.05 19.72 -14.18
N ARG A 89 4.46 20.77 -14.91
CA ARG A 89 3.86 22.11 -14.77
C ARG A 89 2.42 22.14 -15.31
N VAL A 90 2.15 21.54 -16.46
CA VAL A 90 0.80 21.44 -17.04
C VAL A 90 -0.13 20.64 -16.13
N LYS A 91 0.37 19.54 -15.57
CA LYS A 91 -0.35 18.71 -14.60
C LYS A 91 -0.71 19.50 -13.34
N LEU A 92 0.23 20.27 -12.78
CA LEU A 92 0.00 21.10 -11.60
C LEU A 92 -1.00 22.23 -11.85
N LEU A 93 -1.03 22.82 -13.05
CA LEU A 93 -2.01 23.86 -13.42
C LEU A 93 -3.46 23.34 -13.42
N ASN A 94 -3.65 22.06 -13.72
CA ASN A 94 -4.98 21.43 -13.75
C ASN A 94 -5.44 20.92 -12.38
N ILE A 95 -4.57 20.93 -11.36
CA ILE A 95 -4.92 20.50 -10.00
C ILE A 95 -5.46 21.69 -9.22
N SER A 96 -6.65 21.54 -8.63
CA SER A 96 -7.23 22.57 -7.77
C SER A 96 -6.43 22.72 -6.45
N ALA A 97 -6.43 23.91 -5.86
CA ALA A 97 -5.69 24.16 -4.60
C ALA A 97 -6.10 23.21 -3.46
N THR A 98 -7.39 22.86 -3.36
CA THR A 98 -7.92 21.93 -2.35
C THR A 98 -7.47 20.48 -2.61
N GLU A 99 -7.36 20.08 -3.87
CA GLU A 99 -6.83 18.77 -4.26
C GLU A 99 -5.32 18.67 -4.05
N ALA A 100 -4.57 19.74 -4.36
CA ALA A 100 -3.15 19.83 -4.07
C ALA A 100 -2.88 19.66 -2.57
N GLU A 101 -3.61 20.37 -1.71
CA GLU A 101 -3.48 20.23 -0.25
C GLU A 101 -3.80 18.80 0.22
N ARG A 102 -4.86 18.19 -0.32
CA ARG A 102 -5.20 16.79 -0.02
C ARG A 102 -4.10 15.83 -0.47
N LEU A 103 -3.52 16.03 -1.64
CA LEU A 103 -2.40 15.24 -2.15
C LEU A 103 -1.16 15.43 -1.29
N GLU A 104 -0.86 16.64 -0.83
CA GLU A 104 0.25 16.91 0.09
C GLU A 104 0.06 16.25 1.46
N ARG A 105 -1.15 16.27 2.00
CA ARG A 105 -1.48 15.54 3.24
C ARG A 105 -1.34 14.02 3.06
N LYS A 106 -1.63 13.50 1.86
CA LYS A 106 -1.45 12.08 1.49
C LYS A 106 0.01 11.73 1.19
N LYS A 107 0.87 12.69 0.84
CA LYS A 107 2.31 12.45 0.69
C LYS A 107 2.85 12.01 2.05
N LYS A 108 3.37 10.78 2.09
CA LYS A 108 3.99 10.23 3.30
C LYS A 108 5.19 11.09 3.67
N LYS A 109 5.13 11.80 4.79
CA LYS A 109 6.30 12.50 5.35
C LYS A 109 7.42 11.47 5.54
N ARG A 110 8.48 11.56 4.73
CA ARG A 110 9.63 10.66 4.81
C ARG A 110 10.56 11.22 5.89
N ASN A 111 10.84 10.42 6.92
CA ASN A 111 11.87 10.70 7.93
C ASN A 111 12.91 9.57 7.83
N PRO A 112 13.77 9.58 6.79
CA PRO A 112 14.81 8.56 6.63
C PRO A 112 15.80 8.62 7.80
N ASP A 113 16.48 7.51 8.07
CA ASP A 113 17.57 7.48 9.04
C ASP A 113 18.87 7.90 8.35
N GLU A 114 19.40 9.06 8.73
CA GLU A 114 20.63 9.63 8.15
C GLU A 114 21.90 8.99 8.71
N GLY A 115 21.77 8.10 9.68
CA GLY A 115 22.87 7.44 10.38
C GLY A 115 23.09 8.01 11.78
N PHE A 116 23.97 7.35 12.53
CA PHE A 116 24.30 7.77 13.88
C PHE A 116 25.34 8.90 13.84
N SER A 117 24.98 10.07 14.36
CA SER A 117 25.89 11.21 14.53
C SER A 117 26.31 11.37 15.99
N THR A 118 25.39 11.78 16.86
CA THR A 118 25.58 11.92 18.31
C THR A 118 24.43 11.29 19.08
N TYR A 119 24.69 10.95 20.35
CA TYR A 119 23.66 10.43 21.24
C TYR A 119 22.54 11.45 21.48
N ASP A 120 22.85 12.75 21.50
CA ASP A 120 21.87 13.81 21.68
C ASP A 120 20.88 13.86 20.51
N GLN A 121 21.38 13.84 19.27
CA GLN A 121 20.52 13.85 18.08
C GLN A 121 19.65 12.60 17.99
N ALA A 122 20.21 11.43 18.32
CA ALA A 122 19.46 10.18 18.41
C ALA A 122 18.34 10.25 19.47
N THR A 123 18.63 10.88 20.63
CA THR A 123 17.69 11.07 21.73
C THR A 123 16.57 12.03 21.34
N ILE A 124 16.90 13.16 20.71
CA ILE A 124 15.91 14.14 20.21
C ILE A 124 14.97 13.47 19.20
N ARG A 125 15.51 12.68 18.26
CA ARG A 125 14.69 11.97 17.29
C ARG A 125 13.78 10.92 17.93
N GLN A 126 14.29 10.19 18.92
CA GLN A 126 13.47 9.27 19.72
C GLN A 126 12.36 10.02 20.45
N TYR A 127 12.68 11.10 21.15
CA TYR A 127 11.75 11.93 21.90
C TYR A 127 10.63 12.48 21.01
N ASN A 128 10.96 13.12 19.88
CA ASN A 128 9.98 13.65 18.95
C ASN A 128 9.01 12.58 18.43
N ARG A 129 9.51 11.35 18.23
CA ARG A 129 8.69 10.21 17.85
C ARG A 129 7.78 9.74 18.99
N LEU A 130 8.27 9.72 20.23
CA LEU A 130 7.47 9.36 21.40
C LEU A 130 6.36 10.39 21.62
N VAL A 131 6.68 11.69 21.62
CA VAL A 131 5.71 12.77 21.74
C VAL A 131 4.62 12.68 20.67
N LYS A 132 4.99 12.40 19.42
CA LYS A 132 4.03 12.22 18.33
C LYS A 132 3.12 11.00 18.50
N ASN A 133 3.62 9.94 19.14
CA ASN A 133 2.87 8.71 19.37
C ASN A 133 2.10 8.73 20.69
N MET A 134 2.27 9.75 21.53
CA MET A 134 1.53 9.86 22.78
C MET A 134 0.02 9.92 22.47
N PRO A 135 -0.81 9.22 23.27
CA PRO A 135 -2.25 9.35 23.17
C PRO A 135 -2.69 10.81 23.28
N ALA A 136 -3.81 11.14 22.62
CA ALA A 136 -4.40 12.46 22.76
C ALA A 136 -4.67 12.75 24.26
N PRO A 137 -4.35 13.96 24.76
CA PRO A 137 -4.64 14.33 26.14
C PRO A 137 -6.13 14.20 26.46
N ASP A 138 -6.44 13.67 27.64
CA ASP A 138 -7.80 13.64 28.16
C ASP A 138 -8.15 15.02 28.74
N MET A 139 -8.84 15.83 27.95
CA MET A 139 -9.16 17.22 28.28
C MET A 139 -10.07 17.35 29.51
N GLU A 140 -11.01 16.42 29.72
CA GLU A 140 -11.87 16.46 30.90
C GLU A 140 -11.06 16.28 32.19
N GLN A 141 -10.06 15.41 32.14
CA GLN A 141 -9.19 15.15 33.27
C GLN A 141 -8.21 16.30 33.50
N TYR A 142 -7.72 16.91 32.42
CA TYR A 142 -6.95 18.13 32.49
C TYR A 142 -7.73 19.24 33.20
N ASP A 143 -9.00 19.46 32.82
CA ASP A 143 -9.83 20.49 33.44
C ASP A 143 -10.16 20.19 34.91
N LYS A 144 -10.40 18.92 35.26
CA LYS A 144 -10.57 18.49 36.67
C LYS A 144 -9.32 18.76 37.51
N GLN A 145 -8.13 18.47 36.96
CA GLN A 145 -6.87 18.75 37.65
C GLN A 145 -6.62 20.26 37.78
N LYS A 146 -6.91 21.03 36.73
CA LYS A 146 -6.82 22.49 36.73
C LYS A 146 -7.72 23.10 37.81
N GLN A 147 -8.95 22.62 37.95
CA GLN A 147 -9.85 23.05 39.03
C GLN A 147 -9.36 22.62 40.42
N LYS A 148 -8.86 21.39 40.56
CA LYS A 148 -8.36 20.85 41.84
C LYS A 148 -7.15 21.63 42.37
N TYR A 149 -6.19 21.95 41.50
CA TYR A 149 -4.95 22.60 41.90
C TYR A 149 -5.00 24.14 41.81
N GLY A 150 -5.97 24.72 41.08
CA GLY A 150 -6.14 26.16 40.99
C GLY A 150 -4.88 26.85 40.46
N ASP A 151 -4.40 27.87 41.18
CA ASP A 151 -3.19 28.63 40.83
C ASP A 151 -1.91 27.78 40.88
N ALA A 152 -1.91 26.74 41.74
CA ALA A 152 -0.80 25.80 41.83
C ALA A 152 -0.63 24.94 40.56
N PHE A 153 -1.65 24.84 39.70
CA PHE A 153 -1.63 24.02 38.49
C PHE A 153 -0.53 24.43 37.51
N TYR A 154 -0.24 25.73 37.41
CA TYR A 154 0.71 26.27 36.43
C TYR A 154 2.15 26.35 36.95
N GLY A 155 2.42 25.89 38.17
CA GLY A 155 3.79 25.77 38.68
C GLY A 155 4.52 27.12 38.79
N GLY A 156 3.89 28.09 39.44
CA GLY A 156 4.53 29.38 39.73
C GLY A 156 5.81 29.25 40.59
N PRO A 157 6.60 30.33 40.74
CA PRO A 157 7.95 30.30 41.31
C PRO A 157 8.11 29.64 42.69
N ASN A 158 7.05 29.58 43.49
CA ASN A 158 7.08 29.07 44.87
C ASN A 158 6.00 28.00 45.17
N VAL A 159 5.49 27.31 44.15
CA VAL A 159 4.44 26.30 44.33
C VAL A 159 5.06 24.91 44.56
N ILE A 160 4.83 24.33 45.74
CA ILE A 160 5.21 22.93 46.03
C ILE A 160 4.07 22.01 45.60
N ILE A 161 4.16 21.46 44.38
CA ILE A 161 3.18 20.50 43.83
C ILE A 161 3.54 19.05 44.22
N HIS A 162 4.78 18.82 44.65
CA HIS A 162 5.29 17.48 44.93
C HIS A 162 4.55 16.86 46.13
N GLY A 163 3.94 15.69 45.93
CA GLY A 163 3.12 15.00 46.93
C GLY A 163 1.61 15.28 46.86
N MET A 164 1.15 16.22 46.02
CA MET A 164 -0.29 16.53 45.87
C MET A 164 -0.99 15.67 44.80
N HIS A 165 -0.21 15.01 43.93
CA HIS A 165 -0.70 14.16 42.85
C HIS A 165 -0.51 12.69 43.18
N GLU A 166 -1.59 11.93 43.06
CA GLU A 166 -1.56 10.47 43.07
C GLU A 166 -1.88 9.98 41.66
N ASP A 167 -0.97 9.21 41.09
CA ASP A 167 -1.14 8.64 39.76
C ASP A 167 -2.21 7.56 39.75
N ARG A 168 -3.04 7.57 38.71
CA ARG A 168 -4.04 6.53 38.51
C ARG A 168 -3.37 5.26 38.00
N LYS A 169 -3.88 4.11 38.44
CA LYS A 169 -3.44 2.80 37.94
C LYS A 169 -3.42 2.72 36.40
N GLN A 170 -4.50 3.16 35.75
CA GLN A 170 -4.58 3.19 34.28
C GLN A 170 -3.54 4.09 33.59
N ALA A 171 -3.02 5.12 34.27
CA ALA A 171 -1.97 5.97 33.73
C ALA A 171 -0.60 5.29 33.88
N ILE A 172 -0.38 4.62 35.01
CA ILE A 172 0.79 3.80 35.27
C ILE A 172 0.85 2.65 34.26
N ASP A 173 -0.25 1.93 34.04
CA ASP A 173 -0.31 0.83 33.07
C ASP A 173 0.05 1.30 31.66
N ARG A 174 -0.50 2.45 31.23
CA ARG A 174 -0.15 3.07 29.93
C ARG A 174 1.32 3.45 29.81
N MET A 175 1.92 3.95 30.89
CA MET A 175 3.35 4.26 30.93
C MET A 175 4.19 2.98 30.82
N VAL A 176 3.80 1.91 31.52
CA VAL A 176 4.48 0.60 31.45
C VAL A 176 4.42 0.03 30.04
N ASP A 177 3.24 0.04 29.40
CA ASP A 177 3.07 -0.42 28.03
C ASP A 177 3.96 0.34 27.03
N ASP A 178 4.08 1.67 27.18
CA ASP A 178 4.99 2.46 26.33
C ASP A 178 6.45 2.11 26.59
N LEU A 179 6.87 1.93 27.85
CA LEU A 179 8.22 1.51 28.21
C LEU A 179 8.57 0.14 27.63
N GLU A 180 7.68 -0.84 27.75
CA GLU A 180 7.84 -2.15 27.13
C GLU A 180 7.96 -2.05 25.61
N GLY A 181 7.13 -1.20 24.99
CA GLY A 181 7.20 -0.87 23.57
C GLY A 181 8.54 -0.24 23.18
N GLN A 182 9.11 0.63 24.02
CA GLN A 182 10.43 1.24 23.81
C GLN A 182 11.55 0.18 23.91
N ILE A 183 11.50 -0.69 24.92
CA ILE A 183 12.46 -1.79 25.12
C ILE A 183 12.43 -2.74 23.91
N ALA A 184 11.24 -3.15 23.46
CA ALA A 184 11.06 -4.03 22.31
C ALA A 184 11.61 -3.40 21.01
N LYS A 185 11.42 -2.08 20.82
CA LYS A 185 12.01 -1.35 19.69
C LYS A 185 13.53 -1.27 19.79
N ARG A 186 14.09 -1.04 20.98
CA ARG A 186 15.54 -1.01 21.22
C ARG A 186 16.19 -2.35 20.94
N ALA A 187 15.57 -3.46 21.34
CA ALA A 187 16.05 -4.81 21.05
C ALA A 187 16.17 -5.09 19.54
N LYS A 188 15.29 -4.49 18.72
CA LYS A 188 15.26 -4.63 17.26
C LYS A 188 16.15 -3.62 16.51
N TYR A 189 16.89 -2.77 17.22
CA TYR A 189 17.75 -1.75 16.60
C TYR A 189 18.87 -2.38 15.76
N SER A 190 19.54 -3.41 16.30
CA SER A 190 20.50 -4.21 15.54
C SER A 190 19.81 -5.42 14.93
N ARG A 191 19.62 -5.42 13.62
CA ARG A 191 19.03 -6.55 12.89
C ARG A 191 20.13 -7.51 12.47
N ARG A 192 19.97 -8.80 12.80
CA ARG A 192 20.85 -9.85 12.29
C ARG A 192 20.70 -9.92 10.77
N ARG A 193 21.82 -9.85 10.05
CA ARG A 193 21.86 -10.15 8.61
C ARG A 193 21.77 -11.67 8.46
N ILE A 194 20.98 -12.13 7.49
CA ILE A 194 20.86 -13.56 7.15
C ILE A 194 22.26 -14.06 6.79
N HIS A 195 22.64 -15.19 7.38
CA HIS A 195 23.90 -15.86 7.05
C HIS A 195 23.73 -16.54 5.70
N ASN A 196 24.73 -16.40 4.83
CA ASN A 196 24.75 -16.99 3.50
C ASN A 196 25.73 -18.17 3.57
N ASP A 197 25.23 -19.39 3.46
CA ASP A 197 26.05 -20.62 3.55
C ASP A 197 27.00 -20.78 2.35
N ASP A 198 26.70 -20.15 1.22
CA ASP A 198 27.51 -20.20 -0.01
C ASP A 198 28.70 -19.21 -0.01
N ALA A 199 28.84 -18.39 1.03
CA ALA A 199 29.93 -17.42 1.10
C ALA A 199 31.24 -18.07 1.57
N ASP A 200 32.37 -17.73 0.95
CA ASP A 200 33.69 -18.20 1.37
C ASP A 200 33.95 -17.88 2.85
N ILE A 201 34.25 -18.92 3.62
CA ILE A 201 34.43 -18.81 5.07
C ILE A 201 35.90 -18.50 5.37
N ASP A 202 36.17 -17.24 5.74
CA ASP A 202 37.49 -16.75 6.14
C ASP A 202 37.76 -16.87 7.66
N TYR A 203 36.91 -17.57 8.41
CA TYR A 203 36.92 -17.59 9.86
C TYR A 203 36.75 -19.00 10.45
N ILE A 204 37.38 -19.23 11.61
CA ILE A 204 37.26 -20.51 12.36
C ILE A 204 36.13 -20.44 13.41
N ASN A 205 35.85 -19.26 13.99
CA ASN A 205 34.83 -19.08 15.03
C ASN A 205 34.01 -17.80 14.84
N GLU A 206 32.87 -17.65 15.54
CA GLU A 206 31.97 -16.49 15.38
C GLU A 206 32.63 -15.16 15.78
N ARG A 207 33.53 -15.18 16.78
CA ARG A 207 34.25 -13.98 17.22
C ARG A 207 35.22 -13.51 16.13
N ASN A 208 35.91 -14.43 15.47
CA ASN A 208 36.78 -14.19 14.34
C ASN A 208 35.96 -13.67 13.15
N ALA A 209 34.79 -14.28 12.84
CA ALA A 209 33.89 -13.78 11.79
C ALA A 209 33.48 -12.31 12.00
N LYS A 210 33.18 -11.92 13.25
CA LYS A 210 32.85 -10.53 13.60
C LYS A 210 34.06 -9.60 13.47
N PHE A 211 35.25 -10.09 13.79
CA PHE A 211 36.51 -9.35 13.65
C PHE A 211 36.88 -9.14 12.18
N ASN A 212 36.85 -10.19 11.35
CA ASN A 212 37.03 -10.08 9.90
C ASN A 212 36.02 -9.13 9.26
N LYS A 213 34.73 -9.23 9.64
CA LYS A 213 33.70 -8.25 9.21
C LYS A 213 33.98 -6.82 9.67
N LYS A 214 34.68 -6.62 10.80
CA LYS A 214 35.12 -5.29 11.24
C LYS A 214 36.25 -4.82 10.34
N LEU A 215 37.27 -5.65 10.08
CA LEU A 215 38.38 -5.33 9.18
C LEU A 215 37.87 -4.99 7.77
N GLU A 216 36.96 -5.78 7.21
CA GLU A 216 36.41 -5.55 5.87
C GLU A 216 35.70 -4.18 5.75
N ARG A 217 35.02 -3.72 6.82
CA ARG A 217 34.37 -2.40 6.82
C ARG A 217 35.35 -1.23 6.76
N PHE A 218 36.53 -1.36 7.38
CA PHE A 218 37.52 -0.28 7.45
C PHE A 218 38.54 -0.37 6.32
N TYR A 219 39.04 -1.57 6.03
CA TYR A 219 40.14 -1.80 5.11
C TYR A 219 39.70 -2.34 3.76
N GLY A 220 38.50 -2.92 3.62
CA GLY A 220 38.06 -3.56 2.37
C GLY A 220 38.08 -2.62 1.17
N GLN A 221 37.81 -1.32 1.36
CA GLN A 221 37.94 -0.32 0.30
C GLN A 221 39.41 -0.12 -0.14
N HIS A 222 40.36 -0.23 0.77
CA HIS A 222 41.79 -0.04 0.51
C HIS A 222 42.48 -1.32 0.04
N THR A 223 41.99 -2.49 0.45
CA THR A 223 42.58 -3.80 0.11
C THR A 223 41.85 -4.50 -1.03
N ALA A 224 40.93 -3.81 -1.72
CA ALA A 224 40.14 -4.37 -2.82
C ALA A 224 41.02 -4.94 -3.95
N GLU A 225 42.10 -4.24 -4.32
CA GLU A 225 43.04 -4.69 -5.35
C GLU A 225 43.80 -5.94 -4.92
N ILE A 226 44.31 -5.97 -3.68
CA ILE A 226 44.99 -7.14 -3.11
C ILE A 226 44.06 -8.35 -3.11
N LYS A 227 42.80 -8.17 -2.70
CA LYS A 227 41.78 -9.23 -2.69
C LYS A 227 41.54 -9.79 -4.10
N GLN A 228 41.37 -8.91 -5.09
CA GLN A 228 41.22 -9.32 -6.49
C GLN A 228 42.45 -10.08 -7.01
N ASN A 229 43.66 -9.66 -6.62
CA ASN A 229 44.88 -10.34 -7.04
C ASN A 229 45.00 -11.74 -6.42
N LEU A 230 44.55 -11.93 -5.17
CA LEU A 230 44.43 -13.27 -4.57
C LEU A 230 43.42 -14.14 -5.32
N GLU A 231 42.23 -13.60 -5.62
CA GLU A 231 41.18 -14.31 -6.38
C GLU A 231 41.62 -14.65 -7.82
N ARG A 232 42.50 -13.85 -8.42
CA ARG A 232 43.11 -14.08 -9.75
C ARG A 232 44.35 -14.98 -9.71
N GLY A 233 44.76 -15.48 -8.54
CA GLY A 233 45.88 -16.43 -8.42
C GLY A 233 47.27 -15.79 -8.35
N THR A 234 47.40 -14.60 -7.77
CA THR A 234 48.68 -13.88 -7.55
C THR A 234 49.51 -13.62 -8.81
N ALA A 235 48.89 -13.68 -9.98
CA ALA A 235 49.48 -13.19 -11.22
C ALA A 235 49.35 -11.67 -11.25
N ILE A 236 50.49 -10.97 -11.25
CA ILE A 236 50.59 -9.53 -11.55
C ILE A 236 50.29 -9.32 -13.03
#